data_AF-A0A511X533-F1
#
_entry.id   AF-A0A511X533-F1
#
_cell.length_a   1.000
_cell.length_b   1.000
_cell.length_c   1.000
_cell.angle_alpha   90.00
_cell.angle_beta   90.00
_cell.angle_gamma   90.00
#
_symmetry.space_group_name_H-M   'P 1'
#
loop_
_entity.id
_entity.type
_entity.pdbx_description
1 polymer ?
#
loop_
_entity_poly.entity_id
_entity_poly.type
_entity_poly.pdbx_seq_one_letter_code
_entity_poly.pdbx_strand_id
1 'polypeptide(L)' 'MGRKAWYFSTSTDGSLSSAITYSIIQTAKVNGLDAFKYLTYLFEQMPNTEKFMDESVIKTFHPWNPDVQVKCQ' A
#
# COMPACT_ATOMS: atom_id res chain seq x y z
N MET A 1 -28.55 -19.44 -16.89
CA MET A 1 -28.14 -18.40 -15.93
C MET A 1 -26.64 -18.53 -15.66
N GLY A 2 -25.87 -17.44 -15.70
CA GLY A 2 -24.52 -17.37 -15.10
C GLY A 2 -23.30 -17.05 -15.99
N ARG A 3 -23.34 -17.23 -17.32
CA ARG A 3 -22.13 -17.12 -18.17
C ARG A 3 -21.80 -15.74 -18.77
N LYS A 4 -22.50 -14.67 -18.37
CA LYS A 4 -22.35 -13.34 -19.00
C LYS A 4 -21.78 -12.22 -18.12
N ALA A 5 -21.54 -12.47 -16.82
CA ALA A 5 -21.05 -11.43 -15.90
C ALA A 5 -19.51 -11.33 -15.83
N TRP A 6 -18.76 -12.38 -16.20
CA TRP A 6 -17.29 -12.41 -16.09
C TRP A 6 -16.56 -11.46 -17.05
N TYR A 7 -17.20 -11.08 -18.16
CA TYR A 7 -16.58 -10.18 -19.14
C TYR A 7 -16.52 -8.71 -18.67
N PHE A 8 -17.21 -8.37 -17.57
CA PHE A 8 -17.31 -6.99 -17.05
C PHE A 8 -16.46 -6.75 -15.81
N SER A 9 -15.71 -7.75 -15.32
CA SER A 9 -14.80 -7.57 -14.18
C SER A 9 -13.43 -7.01 -14.58
N THR A 10 -13.19 -6.74 -15.88
CA THR A 10 -11.94 -6.20 -16.41
C THR A 10 -11.96 -4.67 -16.53
N SER A 11 -12.43 -3.96 -15.52
CA SER A 11 -12.20 -2.51 -15.48
C SER A 11 -10.71 -2.27 -15.34
N THR A 12 -10.11 -1.52 -16.26
CA THR A 12 -8.70 -1.12 -16.23
C THR A 12 -8.34 -0.47 -14.90
N ASP A 13 -9.25 0.33 -14.36
CA ASP A 13 -9.14 0.97 -13.05
C ASP A 13 -8.97 -0.03 -11.88
N GLY A 14 -9.79 -1.08 -11.85
CA GLY A 14 -9.70 -2.14 -10.83
C GLY A 14 -8.44 -3.00 -10.94
N SER A 15 -7.98 -3.25 -12.17
CA SER A 15 -6.69 -3.91 -12.42
C SER A 15 -5.51 -3.05 -11.95
N LEU A 16 -5.56 -1.74 -12.19
CA LEU A 16 -4.53 -0.79 -11.75
C LEU A 16 -4.48 -0.70 -10.23
N SER A 17 -5.64 -0.54 -9.58
CA SER A 17 -5.75 -0.53 -8.11
C SER A 17 -5.13 -1.80 -7.51
N SER A 18 -5.49 -2.97 -8.05
CA SER A 18 -4.93 -4.25 -7.62
C SER A 18 -3.40 -4.30 -7.81
N ALA A 19 -2.90 -3.87 -8.96
CA ALA A 19 -1.47 -3.84 -9.25
C ALA A 19 -0.70 -2.90 -8.31
N ILE A 20 -1.27 -1.74 -7.97
CA ILE A 20 -0.69 -0.80 -6.99
C ILE A 20 -0.60 -1.46 -5.62
N THR A 21 -1.69 -2.07 -5.13
CA THR A 21 -1.69 -2.77 -3.84
C THR A 21 -0.66 -3.89 -3.81
N TYR A 22 -0.58 -4.71 -4.87
CA TYR A 22 0.44 -5.75 -4.97
C TYR A 22 1.87 -5.18 -4.97
N SER A 23 2.11 -4.08 -5.68
CA SER A 23 3.41 -3.42 -5.71
C SER A 23 3.87 -2.98 -4.31
N ILE A 24 2.97 -2.37 -3.54
CA ILE A 24 3.25 -1.94 -2.15
C ILE A 24 3.58 -3.14 -1.27
N ILE A 25 2.78 -4.21 -1.34
CA ILE A 25 2.99 -5.44 -0.57
C ILE A 25 4.32 -6.10 -0.92
N GLN A 26 4.64 -6.20 -2.22
CA GLN A 26 5.91 -6.77 -2.68
C GLN A 26 7.09 -5.93 -2.20
N THR A 27 6.98 -4.61 -2.27
CA THR A 27 8.02 -3.70 -1.77
C THR A 27 8.24 -3.89 -0.27
N ALA A 28 7.18 -3.98 0.54
CA ALA A 28 7.28 -4.25 1.97
C ALA A 28 7.98 -5.58 2.27
N LYS A 29 7.60 -6.65 1.56
CA LYS A 29 8.22 -7.98 1.71
C LYS A 29 9.70 -8.00 1.36
N VAL A 30 10.10 -7.32 0.27
CA VAL A 30 11.51 -7.22 -0.13
C VAL A 30 12.33 -6.46 0.91
N ASN A 31 11.72 -5.52 1.63
CA ASN A 31 12.36 -4.82 2.75
C ASN A 31 12.29 -5.60 4.08
N GLY A 32 11.79 -6.83 4.07
CA GLY A 32 11.71 -7.68 5.28
C GLY A 32 10.64 -7.27 6.28
N LEU A 33 9.66 -6.47 5.87
CA LEU A 33 8.56 -5.99 6.71
C LEU A 33 7.36 -6.94 6.64
N ASP A 34 6.58 -7.01 7.73
CA ASP A 34 5.25 -7.60 7.67
C ASP A 34 4.32 -6.69 6.86
N ALA A 35 3.83 -7.20 5.73
CA ALA A 35 3.02 -6.43 4.81
C ALA A 35 1.68 -5.98 5.42
N PHE A 36 1.11 -6.75 6.35
CA PHE A 36 -0.16 -6.40 6.97
C PHE A 36 0.04 -5.26 7.98
N LYS A 37 1.02 -5.38 8.88
CA LYS A 37 1.39 -4.31 9.83
C LYS A 37 1.76 -3.02 9.12
N TYR A 38 2.53 -3.11 8.03
CA TYR A 38 2.93 -1.94 7.25
C TYR A 38 1.72 -1.22 6.62
N LEU A 39 0.77 -1.97 6.05
CA LEU A 39 -0.46 -1.38 5.50
C LEU A 39 -1.33 -0.76 6.60
N THR A 40 -1.48 -1.42 7.75
CA THR A 40 -2.20 -0.86 8.90
C THR A 40 -1.54 0.44 9.37
N TYR A 41 -0.21 0.45 9.52
CA TYR A 41 0.55 1.64 9.92
C TYR A 41 0.35 2.79 8.92
N LEU A 42 0.40 2.52 7.61
CA LEU A 42 0.15 3.52 6.59
C LEU A 42 -1.27 4.10 6.70
N PHE A 43 -2.30 3.26 6.84
CA PHE A 43 -3.68 3.72 6.92
C PHE A 43 -4.01 4.43 8.23
N GLU A 44 -3.31 4.14 9.32
CA GLU A 44 -3.47 4.87 10.59
C GLU A 44 -2.73 6.22 10.58
N GLN A 45 -1.53 6.29 10.01
CA GLN A 45 -0.70 7.49 10.11
C GLN A 45 -0.90 8.48 8.96
N MET A 46 -1.20 8.02 7.74
CA MET A 46 -1.47 8.91 6.60
C MET A 46 -2.59 9.92 6.87
N PRO A 47 -3.81 9.53 7.31
CA PRO A 47 -4.89 10.49 7.53
C PRO A 47 -4.64 11.42 8.73
N ASN A 48 -3.79 11.00 9.67
CA ASN A 48 -3.41 11.80 10.83
C ASN A 48 -2.31 12.83 10.53
N THR A 49 -1.75 12.83 9.31
CA THR A 49 -0.67 13.75 8.94
C THR A 49 -1.21 14.91 8.10
N GLU A 50 -1.15 16.14 8.63
CA GLU A 50 -1.75 17.34 8.03
C GLU A 50 -1.10 17.79 6.69
N LYS A 51 -0.02 17.13 6.23
CA LYS A 51 0.72 17.48 5.01
C LYS A 51 1.15 16.26 4.20
N PHE A 52 0.21 15.39 3.85
CA PHE A 52 0.49 14.22 2.99
C PHE A 52 1.10 14.60 1.63
N MET A 53 0.86 15.80 1.11
CA MET A 53 1.44 16.26 -0.17
C MET A 53 2.90 16.72 -0.07
N ASP A 54 3.46 16.78 1.14
CA ASP A 54 4.85 17.18 1.32
C ASP A 54 5.79 15.99 1.13
N GLU A 55 6.80 16.16 0.27
CA GLU A 55 7.74 15.09 -0.05
C GLU A 55 8.52 14.59 1.18
N SER A 56 8.79 15.47 2.15
CA SER A 56 9.49 15.09 3.38
C SER A 56 8.67 14.13 4.24
N VAL A 57 7.35 14.34 4.26
CA VAL A 57 6.40 13.49 4.99
C VAL A 57 6.29 12.13 4.30
N ILE A 58 6.13 12.10 2.98
CA ILE A 58 6.03 10.85 2.21
C ILE A 58 7.28 9.98 2.37
N LYS A 59 8.47 10.59 2.33
CA LYS A 59 9.76 9.90 2.53
C LYS A 59 9.84 9.22 3.90
N THR A 60 9.17 9.74 4.91
CA THR A 60 9.14 9.14 6.25
C THR A 60 8.33 7.83 6.28
N PHE A 61 7.34 7.67 5.40
CA PHE A 61 6.52 6.47 5.34
C PHE A 61 7.12 5.34 4.49
N HIS A 62 8.27 5.57 3.87
CA HIS A 62 8.89 4.57 3.01
C HIS A 62 9.34 3.31 3.79
N PRO A 63 9.29 2.13 3.15
CA PRO A 63 9.57 0.86 3.81
C PRO A 63 11.05 0.67 4.19
N TRP A 64 11.95 1.50 3.65
CA TRP A 64 13.37 1.51 4.03
C TRP A 64 13.71 2.48 5.17
N ASN A 65 12.72 3.19 5.70
CA ASN A 65 12.94 4.09 6.84
C ASN A 65 13.12 3.27 8.13
N PRO A 66 14.19 3.48 8.93
CA PRO A 66 14.40 2.78 10.21
C PRO A 66 13.20 2.83 11.16
N ASP A 67 12.50 3.97 11.28
CA ASP A 67 11.31 4.07 12.13
C ASP A 67 10.19 3.10 11.75
N VAL A 68 10.00 2.89 10.44
CA VAL A 68 8.99 1.99 9.89
C VAL A 68 9.42 0.54 10.11
N GLN A 69 10.71 0.24 9.93
CA GLN A 69 11.28 -1.09 10.17
C GLN A 69 11.15 -1.54 11.62
N VAL A 70 11.40 -0.64 12.57
CA VAL A 70 11.23 -0.93 14.00
C VAL A 70 9.78 -1.22 14.35
N LYS A 71 8.82 -0.50 13.74
CA LYS A 71 7.39 -0.66 14.03
C LYS A 71 6.73 -1.85 13.34
N CYS A 72 7.21 -2.22 12.14
CA CYS A 72 6.55 -3.19 11.25
C CYS A 72 7.33 -4.49 11.02
N GLN A 73 8.34 -4.78 11.86
CA GLN A 73 9.00 -6.09 11.94
C GLN A 73 8.09 -7.20 12.48
#